data_AF-A0A661SB62-F1
#
_entry.id   AF-A0A661SB62-F1
#
_cell.length_a   1.000
_cell.length_b   1.000
_cell.length_c   1.000
_cell.angle_alpha   90.00
_cell.angle_beta   90.00
_cell.angle_gamma   90.00
#
_symmetry.space_group_name_H-M   'P 1'
#
loop_
_entity.id
_entity.type
_entity.pdbx_description
1 polymer ?
#
loop_
_entity_poly.entity_id
_entity_poly.type
_entity_poly.pdbx_seq_one_letter_code
_entity_poly.pdbx_strand_id
1 'polypeptide(L)' 'MPQIFDNIDLSLLPALQNTLKISQNADFCVGYFNLRGWKALDSYIEHWSGGDGHCCRLLVGMQRMPHEEIKV' A
#
# COMPACT_ATOMS: atom_id res chain seq x y z
N MET A 1 -12.03 -11.81 -10.47
CA MET A 1 -12.82 -11.84 -9.21
C MET A 1 -11.99 -11.20 -8.11
N PRO A 2 -12.59 -10.46 -7.16
CA PRO A 2 -11.85 -9.91 -6.03
C PRO A 2 -11.32 -11.05 -5.14
N GLN A 3 -10.10 -10.89 -4.63
CA GLN A 3 -9.54 -11.77 -3.59
C GLN A 3 -9.72 -11.08 -2.23
N ILE A 4 -10.24 -11.82 -1.25
CA ILE A 4 -10.49 -11.33 0.11
C ILE A 4 -9.55 -12.06 1.05
N PHE A 5 -8.88 -11.31 1.92
CA PHE A 5 -7.87 -11.83 2.84
C PHE A 5 -8.26 -11.49 4.28
N ASP A 6 -8.33 -12.50 5.12
CA ASP A 6 -8.45 -12.38 6.58
C ASP A 6 -7.11 -12.63 7.29
N ASN A 7 -6.09 -13.08 6.56
CA ASN A 7 -4.79 -13.53 7.06
C ASN A 7 -4.84 -14.79 7.96
N ILE A 8 -5.86 -15.63 7.85
CA ILE A 8 -5.93 -16.94 8.53
C ILE A 8 -5.26 -18.01 7.65
N ASP A 9 -5.91 -18.37 6.53
CA ASP A 9 -5.36 -19.35 5.58
C ASP A 9 -4.63 -18.66 4.41
N LEU A 10 -5.12 -17.49 4.01
CA LEU A 10 -4.56 -16.68 2.93
C LEU A 10 -4.02 -15.36 3.48
N SER A 11 -2.71 -15.18 3.36
CA SER A 11 -2.05 -13.94 3.78
C SER A 11 -2.04 -12.90 2.66
N LEU A 12 -2.37 -11.66 3.02
CA LEU A 12 -2.40 -10.51 2.12
C LEU A 12 -1.03 -10.19 1.52
N LEU A 13 0.03 -10.21 2.34
CA LEU A 13 1.36 -9.76 1.91
C LEU A 13 1.93 -10.58 0.73
N PRO A 14 1.99 -11.94 0.78
CA PRO A 14 2.48 -12.72 -0.35
C PRO A 14 1.65 -12.52 -1.62
N ALA A 15 0.32 -12.42 -1.50
CA ALA A 15 -0.56 -12.16 -2.63
C ALA A 15 -0.25 -10.81 -3.26
N LEU A 16 -0.14 -9.76 -2.44
CA LEU A 16 0.15 -8.41 -2.89
C LEU A 16 1.53 -8.31 -3.57
N GLN A 17 2.57 -8.96 -3.01
CA GLN A 17 3.89 -9.03 -3.63
C GLN A 17 3.83 -9.69 -5.01
N ASN A 18 3.10 -10.80 -5.13
CA ASN A 18 2.95 -11.50 -6.41
C ASN A 18 2.17 -10.66 -7.44
N THR A 19 1.16 -9.91 -7.01
CA THR A 19 0.48 -8.95 -7.88
C THR A 19 1.43 -7.85 -8.35
N LEU A 20 2.16 -7.21 -7.43
CA LEU A 20 3.05 -6.09 -7.78
C LEU A 20 4.17 -6.48 -8.74
N LYS A 21 4.68 -7.73 -8.68
CA LYS A 21 5.71 -8.24 -9.61
C LYS A 21 5.31 -8.15 -11.09
N ILE A 22 4.01 -8.22 -11.40
CA ILE A 22 3.50 -8.19 -12.77
C ILE A 22 2.75 -6.88 -13.10
N SER A 23 2.68 -5.96 -12.14
CA SER A 23 2.01 -4.66 -12.30
C SER A 23 2.99 -3.57 -12.73
N GLN A 24 2.44 -2.52 -13.33
CA GLN A 24 3.19 -1.31 -13.70
C GLN A 24 2.76 -0.09 -12.88
N ASN A 25 1.65 -0.19 -12.15
CA ASN A 25 1.15 0.80 -11.21
C ASN A 25 0.38 0.10 -10.08
N ALA A 26 0.10 0.84 -9.01
CA ALA A 26 -0.80 0.39 -7.97
C ALA A 26 -1.53 1.57 -7.31
N ASP A 27 -2.81 1.35 -7.02
CA ASP A 27 -3.65 2.29 -6.30
C ASP A 27 -4.08 1.66 -4.98
N PHE A 28 -3.68 2.29 -3.88
CA PHE A 28 -4.01 1.85 -2.54
C PHE A 28 -4.96 2.83 -1.87
N CYS A 29 -6.04 2.32 -1.30
CA CYS A 29 -6.89 3.06 -0.37
C CYS A 29 -6.81 2.37 0.99
N VAL A 30 -6.13 3.00 1.95
CA VAL A 30 -5.86 2.42 3.27
C VAL A 30 -6.30 3.36 4.36
N GLY A 31 -6.76 2.81 5.49
CA GLY A 31 -7.05 3.63 6.66
C GLY A 31 -5.77 4.23 7.27
N TYR A 32 -4.73 3.41 7.44
CA TYR A 32 -3.46 3.82 8.03
C TYR A 32 -2.30 3.32 7.19
N PHE A 33 -1.24 4.11 7.08
CA PHE A 33 -0.04 3.75 6.33
C PHE A 33 1.15 3.56 7.27
N ASN A 34 1.76 2.39 7.22
CA ASN A 34 2.88 2.00 8.09
C ASN A 34 4.17 1.83 7.28
N LEU A 35 5.21 2.59 7.62
CA LEU A 35 6.50 2.53 6.92
C LEU A 35 7.24 1.19 7.07
N ARG A 36 7.04 0.45 8.17
CA ARG A 36 7.62 -0.89 8.34
C ARG A 36 6.97 -1.89 7.38
N GLY A 37 5.66 -1.85 7.24
CA GLY A 37 4.94 -2.67 6.25
C GLY A 37 5.31 -2.29 4.81
N TRP A 38 5.50 -0.99 4.55
CA TRP A 38 5.90 -0.48 3.25
C TRP A 38 7.23 -1.06 2.74
N LYS A 39 8.22 -1.25 3.62
CA LYS A 39 9.52 -1.88 3.27
C LYS A 39 9.42 -3.31 2.73
N ALA A 40 8.25 -3.96 2.84
CA ALA A 40 8.03 -5.27 2.24
C ALA A 40 7.48 -5.20 0.79
N LEU A 41 7.15 -3.99 0.31
CA LEU A 41 6.51 -3.72 -0.97
C LEU A 41 7.31 -2.73 -1.84
N ASP A 42 8.06 -1.81 -1.23
CA ASP A 42 8.79 -0.72 -1.90
C ASP A 42 9.67 -1.19 -3.06
N SER A 43 10.44 -2.26 -2.87
CA SER A 43 11.31 -2.81 -3.90
C SER A 43 10.56 -3.25 -5.16
N TYR A 44 9.29 -3.64 -5.09
CA TYR A 44 8.50 -3.99 -6.27
C TYR A 44 8.01 -2.76 -7.04
N ILE A 45 7.97 -1.60 -6.38
CA ILE A 45 7.43 -0.34 -6.89
C ILE A 45 8.55 0.53 -7.48
N GLU A 46 9.75 0.49 -6.88
CA GLU A 46 10.93 1.24 -7.33
C GLU A 46 11.35 0.96 -8.78
N HIS A 47 10.96 -0.19 -9.34
CA HIS A 47 11.29 -0.54 -10.72
C HIS A 47 10.41 0.18 -11.77
N TRP A 48 9.34 0.84 -11.36
CA TRP A 48 8.46 1.55 -12.29
C TRP A 48 9.11 2.84 -12.76
N SER A 49 8.91 3.20 -14.03
CA SER A 49 9.54 4.36 -14.66
C SER A 49 9.14 5.71 -14.07
N GLY A 50 8.08 5.74 -13.24
CA GLY A 50 7.45 6.98 -12.79
C GLY A 50 6.58 7.63 -13.87
N GLY A 51 5.76 8.60 -13.45
CA GLY A 51 4.83 9.31 -14.32
C GLY A 51 3.44 8.66 -14.40
N ASP A 52 2.63 9.13 -15.34
CA ASP A 52 1.24 8.68 -15.51
C ASP A 52 1.18 7.20 -15.89
N GLY A 53 0.37 6.44 -15.14
CA GLY A 53 0.22 5.00 -15.37
C GLY A 53 1.40 4.13 -14.91
N HIS A 54 2.46 4.75 -14.38
CA HIS A 54 3.68 4.07 -13.91
C HIS A 54 4.06 4.51 -12.49
N CYS A 55 3.06 4.62 -11.61
CA CYS A 55 3.25 5.12 -10.25
C CYS A 55 2.47 4.32 -9.21
N CYS A 56 2.90 4.44 -7.96
CA CYS A 56 2.12 4.01 -6.80
C CYS A 56 1.36 5.21 -6.25
N ARG A 57 0.04 5.13 -6.18
CA ARG A 57 -0.81 6.14 -5.55
C ARG A 57 -1.37 5.59 -4.24
N LEU A 58 -1.35 6.41 -3.21
CA LEU A 58 -1.80 6.04 -1.87
C LEU A 58 -2.78 7.08 -1.36
N LEU A 59 -4.00 6.65 -1.09
CA LEU A 59 -5.01 7.42 -0.36
C LEU A 59 -5.05 6.90 1.08
N VAL A 60 -4.70 7.76 2.05
CA VAL A 60 -4.71 7.44 3.49
C VAL A 60 -5.90 8.11 4.17
N GLY A 61 -6.84 7.31 4.68
CA GLY A 61 -8.13 7.79 5.16
C GLY A 61 -8.19 8.23 6.62
N MET A 62 -7.37 7.66 7.51
CA MET A 62 -7.37 7.95 8.95
C MET A 62 -6.15 8.77 9.38
N GLN A 63 -5.73 9.72 8.55
CA GLN A 63 -4.75 10.71 8.98
C GLN A 63 -5.33 11.52 10.15
N ARG A 64 -4.65 11.51 11.29
CA ARG A 64 -5.04 12.35 12.43
C ARG A 64 -5.02 13.81 12.01
N MET A 65 -6.02 14.55 12.45
CA MET A 65 -6.03 15.98 12.15
C MET A 65 -4.91 16.66 12.95
N PRO A 66 -4.25 17.71 12.41
CA PRO A 66 -3.15 18.38 13.10
C PRO A 66 -3.48 18.84 14.54
N HIS A 67 -4.74 19.16 14.81
CA HIS A 67 -5.20 19.56 16.15
C HIS A 67 -5.26 18.42 17.17
N GLU A 68 -5.27 17.16 16.74
CA GLU A 68 -5.26 15.98 17.63
C GLU A 68 -3.83 15.54 18.00
N GLU A 69 -2.82 16.02 17.28
CA GLU A 69 -1.40 15.81 17.60
C GLU A 69 -0.89 16.74 18.70
N ILE A 70 -1.54 17.90 18.88
CA ILE A 70 -1.27 18.84 19.97
C ILE A 70 -2.14 18.48 21.18
N LYS A 71 -1.69 17.50 21.97
CA LYS A 71 -2.13 17.37 23.36
C LYS A 71 -1.01 17.90 24.25
N VAL A 72 -1.19 19.12 24.74
CA VAL A 72 -0.37 19.72 25.82
C VAL A 72 -0.84 19.17 27.15
#